data_AF-A0A3D6BZ47-F1
#
_entry.id   AF-A0A3D6BZ47-F1
#
_cell.length_a   1.000
_cell.length_b   1.000
_cell.length_c   1.000
_cell.angle_alpha   90.00
_cell.angle_beta   90.00
_cell.angle_gamma   90.00
#
_symmetry.space_group_name_H-M   'P 1'
#
loop_
_entity.id
_entity.type
_entity.pdbx_description
1 polymer ?
#
loop_
_entity_poly.entity_id
_entity_poly.type
_entity_poly.pdbx_seq_one_letter_code
_entity_poly.pdbx_strand_id
1 'polypeptide(L)'
;MIMQVHKGIGTLLIAGLVLGFLAGCTARHSIPLMGESRDDTPEALTCSDALTMDTRQIPDDEFFRILNNSQTGDWLETCWKPLMVKALSEDRDIPIKHLGRAVHRFNTRETKEAFYMAAFQYFSKIVKGEGAYGSPQKQLLTQYLHLAIRDAPHKNDINLKKAMLVSARLDPDVYDRFFN
;
A
#
# COMPACT_ATOMS: atom_id res chain seq x y z
N MET A 1 -56.37 10.61 -27.09
CA MET A 1 -56.65 9.33 -26.42
C MET A 1 -55.61 9.17 -25.31
N ILE A 2 -55.69 9.91 -24.19
CA ILE A 2 -56.43 9.68 -22.93
C ILE A 2 -56.38 8.23 -22.42
N MET A 3 -55.61 7.99 -21.35
CA MET A 3 -55.98 7.33 -20.05
C MET A 3 -54.68 7.04 -19.26
N GLN A 4 -54.39 7.71 -18.13
CA GLN A 4 -54.90 7.52 -16.75
C GLN A 4 -54.51 6.15 -16.15
N VAL A 5 -53.56 6.07 -15.20
CA VAL A 5 -53.63 6.24 -13.71
C VAL A 5 -53.99 4.96 -12.95
N HIS A 6 -53.11 4.53 -12.03
CA HIS A 6 -53.35 3.89 -10.71
C HIS A 6 -52.02 4.04 -9.93
N LYS A 7 -51.83 4.62 -8.74
CA LYS A 7 -52.57 4.82 -7.47
C LYS A 7 -52.94 3.54 -6.69
N GLY A 8 -52.25 3.35 -5.55
CA GLY A 8 -52.59 2.53 -4.37
C GLY A 8 -51.41 2.61 -3.38
N ILE A 9 -51.43 3.33 -2.25
CA ILE A 9 -52.26 3.33 -1.01
C ILE A 9 -51.91 2.18 -0.06
N GLY A 10 -51.66 2.49 1.23
CA GLY A 10 -51.75 1.58 2.38
C GLY A 10 -50.54 1.65 3.34
N THR A 11 -50.38 2.65 4.22
CA THR A 11 -50.99 2.82 5.57
C THR A 11 -50.60 1.73 6.59
N LEU A 12 -49.89 2.07 7.68
CA LEU A 12 -50.42 2.00 9.06
C LEU A 12 -49.47 2.56 10.13
N LEU A 13 -50.02 3.51 10.89
CA LEU A 13 -49.62 3.95 12.24
C LEU A 13 -49.95 2.86 13.27
N ILE A 14 -49.11 2.68 14.30
CA ILE A 14 -49.58 2.35 15.66
C ILE A 14 -48.76 3.16 16.69
N ALA A 15 -49.50 3.87 17.54
CA ALA A 15 -49.07 4.65 18.69
C ALA A 15 -49.38 3.88 20.00
N GLY A 16 -48.79 4.35 21.12
CA GLY A 16 -49.21 4.02 22.50
C GLY A 16 -48.17 3.18 23.25
N LEU A 17 -47.35 3.69 24.19
CA LEU A 17 -47.61 4.39 25.46
C LEU A 17 -48.18 3.46 26.55
N VAL A 18 -47.33 3.01 27.48
CA VAL A 18 -47.72 2.67 28.87
C VAL A 18 -46.60 3.06 29.84
N LEU A 19 -47.04 3.74 30.90
CA LEU A 19 -46.32 4.34 32.02
C LEU A 19 -45.88 3.33 33.08
N GLY A 20 -44.83 3.73 33.82
CA GLY A 20 -44.77 3.64 35.29
C GLY A 20 -44.10 2.40 35.87
N PHE A 21 -43.13 2.58 36.77
CA PHE A 21 -43.30 2.41 38.22
C PHE A 21 -41.93 2.56 38.96
N LEU A 22 -41.92 3.50 39.91
CA LEU A 22 -41.28 3.49 41.24
C LEU A 22 -39.77 3.30 41.42
N ALA A 23 -39.16 4.39 41.93
CA ALA A 23 -38.47 4.50 43.22
C ALA A 23 -37.72 3.25 43.76
N GLY A 24 -36.40 3.40 43.86
CA GLY A 24 -35.53 2.56 44.67
C GLY A 24 -34.17 3.22 44.88
N CYS A 25 -34.07 4.14 45.84
CA CYS A 25 -32.79 4.63 46.33
C CYS A 25 -32.10 3.52 47.11
N THR A 26 -31.03 2.95 46.57
CA THR A 26 -30.01 2.27 47.37
C THR A 26 -28.67 2.94 47.12
N ALA A 27 -28.27 3.79 48.06
CA ALA A 27 -26.92 4.29 48.16
C ALA A 27 -25.98 3.09 48.41
N ARG A 28 -25.19 2.73 47.40
CA ARG A 28 -24.01 1.88 47.55
C ARG A 28 -22.80 2.79 47.46
N HIS A 29 -22.06 2.90 48.54
CA HIS A 29 -20.69 3.41 48.54
C HIS A 29 -19.86 2.53 47.61
N SER A 30 -19.65 3.00 46.38
CA SER A 30 -18.62 2.49 45.49
C SER A 30 -17.34 3.23 45.82
N ILE A 31 -16.44 2.55 46.52
CA ILE A 31 -15.03 2.95 46.59
C ILE A 31 -14.53 3.00 45.14
N PRO A 32 -14.01 4.12 44.62
CA PRO A 32 -13.32 4.09 43.34
C PRO A 32 -11.95 3.45 43.59
N LEU A 33 -11.90 2.12 43.60
CA LEU A 33 -10.69 1.40 43.20
C LEU A 33 -10.68 1.40 41.67
N MET A 34 -10.49 2.58 41.08
CA MET A 34 -9.97 2.66 39.71
C MET A 34 -8.51 2.28 39.81
N GLY A 35 -8.25 0.98 39.77
CA GLY A 35 -7.04 0.48 39.17
C GLY A 35 -6.97 1.10 37.78
N GLU A 36 -5.96 1.91 37.57
CA GLU A 36 -5.51 2.39 36.27
C GLU A 36 -5.30 1.14 35.41
N SER A 37 -6.32 0.78 34.63
CA SER A 37 -6.19 -0.17 33.54
C SER A 37 -5.30 0.52 32.53
N ARG A 38 -3.98 0.38 32.73
CA ARG A 38 -2.97 0.74 31.75
C ARG A 38 -3.26 -0.15 30.55
N ASP A 39 -4.00 0.41 29.61
CA ASP A 39 -4.21 -0.18 28.30
C ASP A 39 -2.83 -0.16 27.64
N ASP A 40 -2.03 -1.19 27.91
CA ASP A 40 -0.68 -1.38 27.37
C ASP A 40 -0.73 -1.78 25.88
N THR A 41 -1.84 -1.48 25.19
CA THR A 41 -1.92 -1.62 23.75
C THR A 41 -0.96 -0.59 23.13
N PRO A 42 0.10 -1.02 22.41
CA PRO A 42 1.03 -0.09 21.79
C PRO A 42 0.26 0.87 20.90
N GLU A 43 0.48 2.18 21.07
CA GLU A 43 -0.15 3.18 20.23
C GLU A 43 0.24 2.93 18.77
N ALA A 44 -0.75 2.85 17.89
CA ALA A 44 -0.53 2.54 16.48
C ALA A 44 0.34 3.62 15.82
N LEU A 45 1.42 3.22 15.17
CA LEU A 45 2.38 4.15 14.57
C LEU A 45 1.71 5.06 13.55
N THR A 46 1.98 6.37 13.63
CA THR A 46 1.54 7.30 12.59
C THR A 46 2.49 7.27 11.40
N CYS A 47 2.08 7.87 10.28
CA CYS A 47 3.02 8.04 9.17
C CYS A 47 4.21 8.93 9.54
N SER A 48 4.00 9.95 10.36
CA SER A 48 5.08 10.82 10.82
C SER A 48 6.13 10.01 11.59
N ASP A 49 5.68 9.11 12.49
CA ASP A 49 6.58 8.25 13.24
C ASP A 49 7.36 7.34 12.29
N ALA A 50 6.66 6.65 11.38
CA ALA A 50 7.27 5.73 10.42
C ALA A 50 8.31 6.41 9.50
N LEU A 51 8.12 7.68 9.14
CA LEU A 51 9.08 8.43 8.33
C LEU A 51 10.35 8.78 9.10
N THR A 52 10.29 8.89 10.43
CA THR A 52 11.45 9.21 11.29
C THR A 52 12.24 7.97 11.72
N MET A 53 11.60 6.81 11.77
CA MET A 53 12.21 5.54 12.20
C MET A 53 13.03 4.89 11.07
N ASP A 54 13.98 3.99 11.40
CA ASP A 54 14.51 3.02 10.42
C ASP A 54 13.38 2.08 10.04
N THR A 55 13.05 1.97 8.75
CA THR A 55 11.90 1.16 8.34
C THR A 55 12.11 -0.30 8.71
N ARG A 56 13.34 -0.82 8.80
CA ARG A 56 13.58 -2.22 9.20
C ARG A 56 13.22 -2.52 10.67
N GLN A 57 13.02 -1.49 11.48
CA GLN A 57 12.61 -1.61 12.88
C GLN A 57 11.09 -1.53 13.07
N ILE A 58 10.34 -1.11 12.05
CA ILE A 58 8.88 -1.03 12.11
C ILE A 58 8.31 -2.43 11.82
N PRO A 59 7.48 -3.01 12.71
CA PRO A 59 6.81 -4.29 12.47
C PRO A 59 6.11 -4.34 11.10
N ASP A 60 6.11 -5.51 10.46
CA ASP A 60 5.59 -5.68 9.09
C ASP A 60 4.11 -5.32 8.97
N ASP A 61 3.29 -5.76 9.93
CA ASP A 61 1.87 -5.45 10.01
C ASP A 61 1.61 -3.93 10.12
N GLU A 62 2.36 -3.24 10.98
CA GLU A 62 2.27 -1.79 11.14
C GLU A 62 2.71 -1.03 9.89
N PHE A 63 3.85 -1.42 9.30
CA PHE A 63 4.34 -0.81 8.08
C PHE A 63 3.36 -1.00 6.91
N PHE A 64 2.81 -2.21 6.75
CA PHE A 64 1.83 -2.48 5.70
C PHE A 64 0.50 -1.77 5.98
N ARG A 65 0.08 -1.62 7.23
CA ARG A 65 -1.10 -0.82 7.60
C ARG A 65 -0.92 0.62 7.14
N ILE A 66 0.21 1.25 7.45
CA ILE A 66 0.52 2.64 7.05
C ILE A 66 0.57 2.75 5.51
N LEU A 67 1.28 1.84 4.84
CA LEU A 67 1.33 1.82 3.37
C LEU A 67 -0.04 1.60 2.74
N ASN A 68 -0.92 0.80 3.36
CA ASN A 68 -2.25 0.56 2.81
C ASN A 68 -3.15 1.79 2.94
N ASN A 69 -3.08 2.49 4.07
CA ASN A 69 -3.92 3.63 4.40
C ASN A 69 -3.50 4.94 3.70
N SER A 70 -2.25 5.03 3.22
CA SER A 70 -1.70 6.26 2.62
C SER A 70 -1.76 6.30 1.09
N GLN A 71 -2.50 5.39 0.45
CA GLN A 71 -2.43 5.19 -0.99
C GLN A 71 -3.11 6.27 -1.87
N THR A 72 -3.82 7.23 -1.30
CA THR A 72 -4.68 8.15 -2.07
C THR A 72 -4.69 9.56 -1.51
N GLY A 73 -5.10 10.53 -2.35
CA GLY A 73 -5.17 11.94 -1.95
C GLY A 73 -3.80 12.48 -1.55
N ASP A 74 -3.80 13.45 -0.63
CA ASP A 74 -2.58 14.09 -0.15
C ASP A 74 -1.63 13.11 0.53
N TRP A 75 -2.17 12.07 1.18
CA TRP A 75 -1.38 11.02 1.84
C TRP A 75 -0.49 10.23 0.87
N LEU A 76 -0.85 10.17 -0.42
CA LEU A 76 0.02 9.53 -1.42
C LEU A 76 1.37 10.26 -1.52
N GLU A 77 1.32 11.59 -1.54
CA GLU A 77 2.48 12.45 -1.74
C GLU A 77 3.23 12.71 -0.42
N THR A 78 2.50 12.91 0.68
CA THR A 78 3.09 13.28 1.98
C THR A 78 3.52 12.09 2.81
N CYS A 79 2.99 10.89 2.54
CA CYS A 79 3.27 9.69 3.32
C CYS A 79 3.75 8.53 2.46
N TRP A 80 2.90 8.02 1.55
CA TRP A 80 3.17 6.77 0.85
C TRP A 80 4.44 6.83 0.02
N LYS A 81 4.61 7.87 -0.82
CA LYS A 81 5.80 8.01 -1.67
C LYS A 81 7.08 8.15 -0.82
N PRO A 82 7.20 9.09 0.13
CA PRO A 82 8.38 9.19 0.98
C PRO A 82 8.71 7.90 1.73
N LEU A 83 7.69 7.23 2.29
CA LEU A 83 7.89 6.00 3.04
C LEU A 83 8.35 4.85 2.14
N MET A 84 7.78 4.74 0.93
CA MET A 84 8.23 3.77 -0.07
C MET A 84 9.66 4.02 -0.53
N VAL A 85 10.04 5.27 -0.79
CA VAL A 85 11.42 5.62 -1.17
C VAL A 85 12.40 5.21 -0.07
N LYS A 86 12.07 5.54 1.18
CA LYS A 86 12.87 5.19 2.35
C LYS A 86 13.02 3.67 2.52
N ALA A 87 11.92 2.93 2.42
CA ALA A 87 11.93 1.47 2.51
C ALA A 87 12.75 0.82 1.38
N LEU A 88 12.66 1.34 0.15
CA LEU A 88 13.47 0.89 -0.98
C LEU A 88 14.97 1.17 -0.74
N SER A 89 15.31 2.35 -0.22
CA SER A 89 16.71 2.71 0.05
C SER A 89 17.33 1.91 1.20
N GLU A 90 16.51 1.46 2.14
CA GLU A 90 16.93 0.65 3.30
C GLU A 90 16.89 -0.86 3.00
N ASP A 91 16.58 -1.25 1.76
CA ASP A 91 16.43 -2.64 1.30
C ASP A 91 15.46 -3.45 2.18
N ARG A 92 14.38 -2.80 2.63
CA ARG A 92 13.31 -3.47 3.35
C ARG A 92 12.57 -4.44 2.41
N ASP A 93 12.14 -5.60 2.93
CA ASP A 93 11.25 -6.48 2.18
C ASP A 93 9.86 -5.85 2.04
N ILE A 94 9.48 -5.48 0.81
CA ILE A 94 8.22 -4.80 0.52
C ILE A 94 7.29 -5.77 -0.24
N PRO A 95 6.02 -5.92 0.16
CA PRO A 95 5.07 -6.78 -0.53
C PRO A 95 4.95 -6.44 -2.02
N ILE A 96 4.88 -7.48 -2.87
CA ILE A 96 4.90 -7.35 -4.33
C ILE A 96 3.81 -6.40 -4.87
N LYS A 97 2.66 -6.31 -4.18
CA LYS A 97 1.57 -5.37 -4.51
C LYS A 97 2.02 -3.91 -4.41
N HIS A 98 2.75 -3.54 -3.36
CA HIS A 98 3.26 -2.18 -3.18
C HIS A 98 4.41 -1.88 -4.14
N LEU A 99 5.27 -2.87 -4.41
CA LEU A 99 6.32 -2.74 -5.43
C LEU A 99 5.76 -2.51 -6.83
N GLY A 100 4.76 -3.29 -7.26
CA GLY A 100 4.11 -3.09 -8.55
C GLY A 100 3.50 -1.70 -8.67
N ARG A 101 2.86 -1.21 -7.59
CA ARG A 101 2.38 0.17 -7.53
C ARG A 101 3.51 1.21 -7.63
N ALA A 102 4.63 0.98 -6.96
CA ALA A 102 5.79 1.86 -7.02
C ALA A 102 6.37 1.95 -8.43
N VAL A 103 6.48 0.83 -9.15
CA VAL A 103 6.95 0.80 -10.55
C VAL A 103 6.06 1.68 -11.45
N HIS A 104 4.75 1.72 -11.21
CA HIS A 104 3.85 2.59 -11.98
C HIS A 104 3.89 4.06 -11.56
N ARG A 105 4.16 4.34 -10.28
CA ARG A 105 4.08 5.70 -9.71
C ARG A 105 5.39 6.46 -9.81
N PHE A 106 6.52 5.77 -9.66
CA PHE A 106 7.83 6.34 -9.85
C PHE A 106 8.18 6.25 -11.32
N ASN A 107 8.01 7.34 -12.07
CA ASN A 107 8.45 7.44 -13.47
C ASN A 107 8.75 8.89 -13.86
N THR A 108 8.89 9.76 -12.86
CA THR A 108 9.27 11.17 -13.09
C THR A 108 10.78 11.30 -12.91
N ARG A 109 11.38 12.35 -13.52
CA ARG A 109 12.82 12.66 -13.36
C ARG A 109 13.24 12.68 -11.89
N GLU A 110 12.36 13.15 -11.00
CA GLU A 110 12.60 13.28 -9.56
C GLU A 110 12.57 11.94 -8.80
N THR A 111 11.85 10.93 -9.30
CA THR A 111 11.67 9.64 -8.62
C THR A 111 12.37 8.48 -9.33
N LYS A 112 13.31 8.80 -10.23
CA LYS A 112 13.97 7.84 -11.12
C LYS A 112 14.78 6.77 -10.36
N GLU A 113 15.54 7.15 -9.34
CA GLU A 113 16.28 6.15 -8.55
C GLU A 113 15.33 5.20 -7.79
N ALA A 114 14.25 5.76 -7.23
CA ALA A 114 13.21 4.96 -6.59
C ALA A 114 12.51 4.01 -7.57
N PHE A 115 12.30 4.44 -8.82
CA PHE A 115 11.81 3.57 -9.89
C PHE A 115 12.74 2.38 -10.12
N TYR A 116 14.04 2.59 -10.28
CA TYR A 116 14.98 1.49 -10.52
C TYR A 116 15.05 0.51 -9.36
N MET A 117 15.05 1.01 -8.12
CA MET A 117 15.00 0.16 -6.93
C MET A 117 13.71 -0.66 -6.89
N ALA A 118 12.56 -0.01 -7.10
CA ALA A 118 11.25 -0.67 -7.10
C ALA A 118 11.13 -1.72 -8.22
N ALA A 119 11.55 -1.39 -9.44
CA ALA A 119 11.52 -2.29 -10.58
C ALA A 119 12.40 -3.51 -10.35
N PHE A 120 13.63 -3.29 -9.87
CA PHE A 120 14.54 -4.39 -9.57
C PHE A 120 13.98 -5.33 -8.48
N GLN A 121 13.49 -4.78 -7.36
CA GLN A 121 12.89 -5.61 -6.30
C GLN A 121 11.62 -6.32 -6.77
N TYR A 122 10.75 -5.64 -7.52
CA TYR A 122 9.51 -6.20 -8.08
C TYR A 122 9.80 -7.42 -8.97
N PHE A 123 10.68 -7.26 -9.95
CA PHE A 123 11.03 -8.35 -10.86
C PHE A 123 11.83 -9.44 -10.17
N SER A 124 12.66 -9.11 -9.19
CA SER A 124 13.36 -10.12 -8.38
C SER A 124 12.39 -11.01 -7.59
N LYS A 125 11.29 -10.45 -7.07
CA LYS A 125 10.23 -11.24 -6.42
C LYS A 125 9.49 -12.14 -7.41
N ILE A 126 9.22 -11.66 -8.63
CA ILE A 126 8.64 -12.50 -9.69
C ILE A 126 9.58 -13.66 -10.05
N VAL A 127 10.90 -13.40 -10.17
CA VAL A 127 11.91 -14.47 -10.40
C VAL A 127 11.86 -15.53 -9.30
N LYS A 128 11.62 -15.12 -8.04
CA LYS A 128 11.48 -16.02 -6.89
C LYS A 128 10.13 -16.73 -6.80
N GLY A 129 9.20 -16.47 -7.73
CA GLY A 129 7.87 -17.08 -7.75
C GLY A 129 6.82 -16.38 -6.89
N GLU A 130 7.10 -15.20 -6.34
CA GLU A 130 6.15 -14.43 -5.50
C GLU A 130 5.10 -13.65 -6.33
N GLY A 131 5.10 -13.80 -7.66
CA GLY A 131 4.15 -13.15 -8.56
C GLY A 131 4.10 -13.79 -9.93
N ALA A 132 3.01 -13.55 -10.66
CA ALA A 132 2.86 -14.03 -12.02
C ALA A 132 3.62 -13.14 -13.00
N TYR A 133 4.29 -13.76 -13.98
CA TYR A 133 4.87 -13.07 -15.13
C TYR A 133 3.95 -13.26 -16.35
N GLY A 134 3.22 -12.20 -16.71
CA GLY A 134 2.36 -12.18 -17.89
C GLY A 134 2.63 -10.98 -18.79
N SER A 135 1.75 -10.75 -19.77
CA SER A 135 1.87 -9.63 -20.71
C SER A 135 2.03 -8.26 -20.04
N PRO A 136 1.30 -7.92 -18.95
CA PRO A 136 1.50 -6.65 -18.25
C PRO A 136 2.91 -6.51 -17.65
N GLN A 137 3.44 -7.57 -17.02
CA GLN A 137 4.78 -7.59 -16.45
C GLN A 137 5.85 -7.52 -17.54
N LYS A 138 5.65 -8.19 -18.67
CA LYS A 138 6.54 -8.11 -19.84
C LYS A 138 6.61 -6.69 -20.39
N GLN A 139 5.48 -5.98 -20.47
CA GLN A 139 5.45 -4.58 -20.88
C GLN A 139 6.23 -3.69 -19.90
N LEU A 140 6.05 -3.88 -18.58
CA LEU A 140 6.79 -3.15 -17.56
C LEU A 140 8.30 -3.45 -17.60
N LEU A 141 8.68 -4.71 -17.80
CA LEU A 141 10.07 -5.12 -17.91
C LEU A 141 10.72 -4.44 -19.12
N THR A 142 10.02 -4.41 -20.25
CA THR A 142 10.47 -3.72 -21.47
C THR A 142 10.69 -2.23 -21.22
N GLN A 143 9.80 -1.55 -20.51
CA GLN A 143 9.96 -0.13 -20.14
C GLN A 143 11.17 0.08 -19.21
N TYR A 144 11.32 -0.77 -18.19
CA TYR A 144 12.46 -0.73 -17.29
C TYR A 144 13.78 -0.90 -18.06
N LEU A 145 13.85 -1.86 -19.00
CA LEU A 145 15.03 -2.08 -19.84
C LEU A 145 15.36 -0.87 -20.72
N HIS A 146 14.38 -0.29 -21.41
CA HIS A 146 14.59 0.92 -22.20
C HIS A 146 15.16 2.07 -21.35
N LEU A 147 14.60 2.29 -20.16
CA LEU A 147 15.06 3.34 -19.26
C LEU A 147 16.47 3.05 -18.73
N ALA A 148 16.76 1.82 -18.35
CA ALA A 148 18.09 1.42 -17.86
C ALA A 148 19.16 1.57 -18.95
N ILE A 149 18.86 1.23 -20.20
CA ILE A 149 19.78 1.36 -21.33
C ILE A 149 20.01 2.83 -21.69
N ARG A 150 18.92 3.61 -21.82
CA ARG A 150 19.00 5.03 -22.20
C ARG A 150 19.85 5.83 -21.20
N ASP A 151 19.72 5.51 -19.93
CA ASP A 151 20.26 6.31 -18.84
C ASP A 151 21.61 5.82 -18.32
N ALA A 152 22.09 4.65 -18.77
CA ALA A 152 23.37 4.11 -18.38
C ALA A 152 24.52 4.94 -18.99
N PRO A 153 25.39 5.57 -18.18
CA PRO A 153 26.54 6.32 -18.70
C PRO A 153 27.58 5.40 -19.36
N HIS A 154 27.59 4.12 -19.02
CA HIS A 154 28.50 3.11 -19.55
C HIS A 154 27.97 1.69 -19.32
N LYS A 155 28.56 0.71 -20.02
CA LYS A 155 28.19 -0.72 -19.92
C LYS A 155 28.24 -1.34 -18.51
N ASN A 156 28.95 -0.71 -17.58
CA ASN A 156 29.10 -1.19 -16.21
C ASN A 156 28.12 -0.56 -15.21
N ASP A 157 27.15 0.23 -15.69
CA ASP A 157 26.17 0.89 -14.83
C ASP A 157 25.39 -0.13 -13.99
N ILE A 158 25.15 0.19 -12.71
CA ILE A 158 24.57 -0.77 -11.77
C ILE A 158 23.09 -1.02 -12.06
N ASN A 159 22.35 0.00 -12.50
CA ASN A 159 20.93 -0.13 -12.84
C ASN A 159 20.78 -0.93 -14.14
N LEU A 160 21.68 -0.73 -15.10
CA LEU A 160 21.77 -1.57 -16.30
C LEU A 160 22.06 -3.04 -15.96
N LYS A 161 23.07 -3.32 -15.12
CA LYS A 161 23.41 -4.69 -14.72
C LYS A 161 22.26 -5.38 -13.99
N LYS A 162 21.56 -4.66 -13.12
CA LYS A 162 20.35 -5.14 -12.43
C LYS A 162 19.24 -5.48 -13.42
N ALA A 163 19.00 -4.62 -14.40
CA ALA A 163 17.99 -4.83 -15.44
C ALA A 163 18.33 -6.06 -16.31
N MET A 164 19.59 -6.18 -16.75
CA MET A 164 20.10 -7.36 -17.48
C MET A 164 19.91 -8.65 -16.68
N LEU A 165 20.24 -8.63 -15.39
CA LEU A 165 20.14 -9.81 -14.52
C LEU A 165 18.69 -10.31 -14.43
N VAL A 166 17.73 -9.41 -14.19
CA VAL A 166 16.33 -9.83 -14.03
C VAL A 166 15.70 -10.24 -15.36
N SER A 167 16.02 -9.56 -16.48
CA SER A 167 15.48 -9.94 -17.78
C SER A 167 16.02 -11.28 -18.27
N ALA A 168 17.32 -11.56 -18.07
CA ALA A 168 17.91 -12.86 -18.41
C ALA A 168 17.23 -14.04 -17.68
N ARG A 169 16.76 -13.80 -16.45
CA ARG A 169 16.08 -14.83 -15.63
C ARG A 169 14.59 -14.95 -15.90
N LEU A 170 13.91 -13.83 -16.13
CA LEU A 170 12.45 -13.82 -16.33
C LEU A 170 12.04 -14.19 -17.75
N ASP A 171 12.75 -13.66 -18.74
CA ASP A 171 12.33 -13.72 -20.14
C ASP A 171 13.57 -13.63 -21.05
N PRO A 172 14.23 -14.76 -21.33
CA PRO A 172 15.41 -14.81 -22.18
C PRO A 172 15.19 -14.18 -23.56
N ASP A 173 14.00 -14.32 -24.14
CA ASP A 173 13.66 -13.70 -25.43
C ASP A 173 13.61 -12.16 -25.35
N VAL A 174 13.17 -11.60 -24.21
CA VAL A 174 13.30 -10.16 -23.96
C VAL A 174 14.75 -9.79 -23.79
N TYR A 175 15.53 -10.54 -23.02
CA TYR A 175 16.95 -10.26 -22.81
C TYR A 175 17.71 -10.19 -24.15
N ASP A 176 17.56 -11.21 -24.99
CA ASP A 176 18.26 -11.31 -26.27
C ASP A 176 17.95 -10.13 -27.18
N ARG A 177 16.68 -9.69 -27.26
CA ARG A 177 16.28 -8.55 -28.11
C ARG A 177 16.92 -7.22 -27.71
N PHE A 178 17.38 -7.07 -26.48
CA PHE A 178 17.94 -5.82 -25.97
C PHE A 178 19.47 -5.84 -25.88
N PHE A 179 20.09 -7.00 -25.75
CA PHE A 179 21.51 -7.12 -25.40
C PHE A 179 22.34 -8.00 -26.34
N ASN A 180 21.71 -8.67 -27.31
CA ASN A 180 22.36 -9.46 -28.36
C ASN A 180 21.97 -8.96 -29.76
#